data_AF-A0A965BXG8-F1
#
_entry.id   AF-A0A965BXG8-F1
#
_cell.length_a   1.000
_cell.length_b   1.000
_cell.length_c   1.000
_cell.angle_alpha   90.00
_cell.angle_beta   90.00
_cell.angle_gamma   90.00
#
_symmetry.space_group_name_H-M   'P 1'
#
loop_
_entity.id
_entity.type
_entity.pdbx_description
1 polymer ?
#
loop_
_entity_poly.entity_id
_entity_poly.type
_entity_poly.pdbx_seq_one_letter_code
_entity_poly.pdbx_strand_id
1 'polypeptide(L)'
;MMQPATVPLEQVFLPVPAPSVWVTWAEGIAGAATLAPRGEFRGFLVFNLASSAEMAAESAAFTLRSLGWTHVATLSGSRLNPEKLHSLPEELHEICEAAMAGQTGVMHYQVGRHLSLQFSPPI
;
A
#
# COMPACT_ATOMS: atom_id res chain seq x y z
N MET A 1 -39.49 0.51 -42.35
CA MET A 1 -38.29 0.97 -41.62
C MET A 1 -38.49 0.63 -40.16
N MET A 2 -37.66 -0.24 -39.57
CA MET A 2 -37.72 -0.63 -38.16
C MET A 2 -36.65 0.14 -37.39
N GLN A 3 -37.04 0.86 -36.33
CA GLN A 3 -36.10 1.46 -35.38
C GLN A 3 -35.58 0.38 -34.42
N PRO A 4 -34.27 0.32 -34.13
CA PRO A 4 -33.76 -0.58 -33.12
C PRO A 4 -34.17 -0.07 -31.73
N ALA A 5 -34.79 -0.94 -30.94
CA ALA A 5 -35.11 -0.67 -29.54
C ALA A 5 -33.82 -0.49 -28.75
N THR A 6 -33.61 0.70 -28.21
CA THR A 6 -32.51 0.99 -27.28
C THR A 6 -32.83 0.31 -25.96
N VAL A 7 -32.14 -0.79 -25.65
CA VAL A 7 -32.26 -1.46 -24.35
C VAL A 7 -31.61 -0.55 -23.30
N PRO A 8 -32.30 -0.19 -22.20
CA PRO A 8 -31.67 0.54 -21.12
C PRO A 8 -30.59 -0.36 -20.49
N LEU A 9 -29.34 0.06 -20.56
CA LEU A 9 -28.29 -0.53 -19.73
C LEU A 9 -28.61 -0.14 -18.29
N GLU A 10 -29.17 -1.07 -17.51
CA GLU A 10 -29.23 -0.95 -16.06
C GLU A 10 -27.78 -0.79 -15.56
N GLN A 11 -27.40 0.44 -15.23
CA GLN A 11 -26.17 0.70 -14.51
C GLN A 11 -26.32 0.07 -13.14
N VAL A 12 -25.79 -1.14 -12.98
CA VAL A 12 -25.62 -1.80 -11.69
C VAL A 12 -24.67 -0.93 -10.88
N PHE A 13 -25.25 -0.04 -10.07
CA PHE A 13 -24.50 0.79 -9.14
C PHE A 13 -24.02 -0.13 -8.00
N LEU A 14 -22.86 -0.74 -8.19
CA LEU A 14 -22.20 -1.47 -7.11
C LEU A 14 -21.82 -0.45 -6.02
N PRO A 15 -22.18 -0.67 -4.74
CA PRO A 15 -21.79 0.23 -3.68
C PRO A 15 -20.27 0.32 -3.63
N VAL A 16 -19.73 1.54 -3.71
CA VAL A 16 -18.29 1.78 -3.56
C VAL A 16 -17.91 1.31 -2.15
N PRO A 17 -16.97 0.35 -2.02
CA PRO A 17 -16.58 -0.13 -0.70
C PRO A 17 -16.06 1.03 0.13
N ALA A 18 -16.50 1.10 1.39
CA ALA A 18 -16.04 2.13 2.31
C ALA A 18 -14.50 2.10 2.41
N PRO A 19 -13.85 3.28 2.34
CA PRO A 19 -12.40 3.36 2.40
C PRO A 19 -11.88 2.66 3.65
N SER A 20 -10.85 1.84 3.48
CA SER A 20 -10.25 1.04 4.53
C SER A 20 -8.75 1.30 4.58
N VAL A 21 -8.13 1.06 5.73
CA VAL A 21 -6.68 1.13 5.82
C VAL A 21 -6.10 -0.11 5.14
N TRP A 22 -5.14 0.11 4.24
CA TRP A 22 -4.37 -0.91 3.57
C TRP A 22 -2.92 -0.80 3.98
N VAL A 23 -2.25 -1.95 4.05
CA VAL A 23 -0.81 -2.06 4.31
C VAL A 23 -0.14 -2.56 3.04
N THR A 24 0.51 -1.65 2.31
CA THR A 24 1.19 -1.92 1.05
C THR A 24 2.68 -2.13 1.30
N TRP A 25 3.22 -3.25 0.82
CA TRP A 25 4.67 -3.44 0.72
C TRP A 25 5.22 -2.66 -0.47
N ALA A 26 6.30 -1.93 -0.26
CA ALA A 26 6.96 -1.20 -1.32
C ALA A 26 8.48 -1.25 -1.17
N GLU A 27 9.18 -1.11 -2.28
CA GLU A 27 10.63 -1.08 -2.35
C GLU A 27 11.07 0.13 -3.16
N GLY A 28 12.17 0.75 -2.79
CA GLY A 28 12.65 1.95 -3.45
C GLY A 28 14.14 2.19 -3.28
N ILE A 29 14.69 2.97 -4.20
CA ILE A 29 16.09 3.38 -4.22
C ILE A 29 16.18 4.86 -3.87
N ALA A 30 17.05 5.20 -2.93
CA ALA A 30 17.32 6.55 -2.48
C ALA A 30 17.74 7.45 -3.66
N GLY A 31 16.85 8.38 -4.02
CA GLY A 31 17.09 9.42 -5.01
C GLY A 31 17.83 10.63 -4.43
N ALA A 32 18.10 11.62 -5.27
CA ALA A 32 18.84 12.82 -4.90
C ALA A 32 18.12 13.70 -3.85
N ALA A 33 16.80 13.59 -3.76
CA ALA A 33 15.99 14.36 -2.82
C ALA A 33 15.86 13.67 -1.44
N THR A 34 16.31 12.42 -1.30
CA THR A 34 16.25 11.71 -0.02
C THR A 34 17.45 12.06 0.85
N LEU A 35 17.28 12.00 2.18
CA LEU A 35 18.39 12.08 3.14
C LEU A 35 19.17 10.77 3.27
N ALA A 36 18.72 9.69 2.61
CA ALA A 36 19.42 8.41 2.59
C ALA A 36 20.62 8.47 1.63
N PRO A 37 21.70 7.71 1.91
CA PRO A 37 22.82 7.52 0.98
C PRO A 37 22.34 7.22 -0.45
N ARG A 38 22.91 7.93 -1.43
CA ARG A 38 22.52 7.79 -2.84
C ARG A 38 22.64 6.34 -3.30
N GLY A 39 21.57 5.80 -3.88
CA GLY A 39 21.52 4.42 -4.34
C GLY A 39 21.24 3.38 -3.25
N GLU A 40 21.00 3.80 -2.01
CA GLU A 40 20.57 2.89 -0.95
C GLU A 40 19.19 2.31 -1.27
N PHE A 41 19.10 0.99 -1.17
CA PHE A 41 17.85 0.27 -1.34
C PHE A 41 17.19 0.06 0.03
N ARG A 42 15.90 0.39 0.11
CA ARG A 42 15.07 0.12 1.29
C ARG A 42 13.74 -0.46 0.86
N GLY A 43 13.15 -1.20 1.78
CA GLY A 43 11.74 -1.51 1.68
C GLY A 43 10.94 -0.70 2.70
N PHE A 44 9.65 -0.61 2.42
CA PHE A 44 8.67 0.16 3.14
C PHE A 44 7.41 -0.67 3.39
N LEU A 45 6.76 -0.37 4.53
CA LEU A 45 5.36 -0.66 4.75
C LEU A 45 4.64 0.68 4.74
N VAL A 46 3.69 0.83 3.81
CA VAL A 46 2.89 2.04 3.68
C VAL A 46 1.47 1.75 4.11
N PHE A 47 1.00 2.49 5.10
CA PHE A 47 -0.33 2.43 5.66
C PHE A 47 -1.13 3.61 5.12
N ASN A 48 -2.16 3.35 4.31
CA ASN A 48 -2.97 4.40 3.72
C ASN A 48 -4.44 4.00 3.60
N LEU A 49 -5.30 5.01 3.66
CA LEU A 49 -6.73 4.84 3.48
C LEU A 49 -7.04 4.79 1.98
N ALA A 50 -7.65 3.70 1.51
CA ALA A 50 -8.01 3.51 0.11
C ALA A 50 -9.24 2.63 -0.07
N SER A 51 -9.92 2.79 -1.21
CA SER A 51 -11.11 2.01 -1.58
C SER A 51 -10.77 0.64 -2.17
N SER A 52 -9.54 0.42 -2.63
CA SER A 52 -9.07 -0.88 -3.15
C SER A 52 -7.57 -1.09 -2.92
N ALA A 53 -7.10 -2.32 -3.10
CA ALA A 53 -5.68 -2.68 -2.99
C ALA A 53 -4.82 -1.99 -4.05
N GLU A 54 -5.35 -1.83 -5.26
CA GLU A 54 -4.69 -1.17 -6.38
C GLU A 54 -4.52 0.32 -6.10
N MET A 55 -5.58 0.99 -5.64
CA MET A 55 -5.50 2.40 -5.23
C MET A 55 -4.52 2.59 -4.06
N ALA A 56 -4.50 1.64 -3.11
CA ALA A 56 -3.55 1.67 -2.01
C ALA A 56 -2.10 1.57 -2.52
N ALA A 57 -1.84 0.68 -3.48
CA ALA A 57 -0.52 0.49 -4.08
C ALA A 57 -0.07 1.72 -4.87
N GLU A 58 -0.95 2.31 -5.69
CA GLU A 58 -0.65 3.53 -6.45
C GLU A 58 -0.35 4.71 -5.52
N SER A 59 -1.17 4.89 -4.48
CA SER A 59 -0.98 5.95 -3.49
C SER A 59 0.31 5.74 -2.67
N ALA A 60 0.66 4.49 -2.33
CA ALA A 60 1.93 4.18 -1.69
C ALA A 60 3.13 4.52 -2.59
N ALA A 61 3.07 4.13 -3.87
CA ALA A 61 4.11 4.44 -4.84
C ALA A 61 4.27 5.96 -5.02
N PHE A 62 3.16 6.68 -5.12
CA PHE A 62 3.15 8.15 -5.20
C PHE A 62 3.78 8.79 -3.96
N THR A 63 3.39 8.34 -2.77
CA THR A 63 3.92 8.84 -1.49
C THR A 63 5.43 8.68 -1.44
N LEU A 64 5.97 7.49 -1.75
CA LEU A 64 7.41 7.26 -1.72
C LEU A 64 8.17 8.11 -2.76
N ARG A 65 7.62 8.27 -3.96
CA ARG A 65 8.19 9.18 -4.98
C ARG A 65 8.20 10.63 -4.51
N SER A 66 7.15 11.08 -3.83
CA SER A 66 7.08 12.43 -3.25
C SER A 66 8.11 12.66 -2.15
N LEU A 67 8.48 11.59 -1.42
CA LEU A 67 9.55 11.59 -0.42
C LEU A 67 10.96 11.45 -1.05
N GLY A 68 11.05 11.44 -2.38
CA GLY A 68 12.32 11.41 -3.13
C GLY A 68 12.83 10.02 -3.49
N TRP A 69 12.10 8.95 -3.16
CA TRP A 69 12.47 7.59 -3.54
C TRP A 69 12.21 7.34 -5.02
N THR A 70 13.13 6.64 -5.67
CA THR A 70 13.10 6.33 -7.10
C THR A 70 12.99 4.84 -7.32
N HIS A 71 12.62 4.43 -8.55
CA HIS A 71 12.41 3.02 -8.89
C HIS A 71 11.45 2.29 -7.94
N VAL A 72 10.41 3.00 -7.48
CA VAL A 72 9.48 2.46 -6.50
C VAL A 72 8.64 1.34 -7.11
N ALA A 73 8.74 0.15 -6.52
CA ALA A 73 7.92 -1.01 -6.82
C ALA A 73 7.00 -1.29 -5.63
N THR A 74 5.75 -1.66 -5.90
CA THR A 74 4.75 -1.95 -4.87
C THR A 74 4.12 -3.31 -5.11
N LEU A 75 3.84 -4.04 -4.04
CA LEU A 75 3.03 -5.26 -4.06
C LEU A 75 1.64 -4.93 -3.49
N SER A 76 0.61 -5.57 -4.01
CA SER A 76 -0.76 -5.36 -3.53
C SER A 76 -0.84 -5.54 -2.01
N GLY A 77 -1.36 -4.51 -1.35
CA GLY A 77 -1.41 -4.46 0.10
C GLY A 77 -2.46 -5.40 0.69
N SER A 78 -2.32 -5.67 1.99
CA SER A 78 -3.34 -6.36 2.79
C SER A 78 -4.25 -5.33 3.46
N ARG A 79 -5.55 -5.59 3.47
CA ARG A 79 -6.49 -4.75 4.22
C ARG A 79 -6.24 -4.93 5.72
N LEU A 80 -6.03 -3.83 6.43
CA LEU A 80 -5.86 -3.83 7.88
C LEU A 80 -7.20 -4.15 8.54
N ASN A 81 -7.20 -5.09 9.49
CA ASN A 81 -8.37 -5.38 10.31
C ASN A 81 -8.30 -4.52 11.59
N PRO A 82 -9.20 -3.52 11.78
CA PRO A 82 -9.19 -2.64 12.95
C PRO A 82 -9.32 -3.41 14.27
N GLU A 83 -10.08 -4.51 14.27
CA GLU A 83 -10.28 -5.31 15.47
C GLU A 83 -9.01 -6.04 15.92
N LYS A 84 -8.03 -6.22 15.01
CA LYS A 84 -6.77 -6.90 15.31
C LYS A 84 -5.61 -5.95 15.58
N LEU A 85 -5.86 -4.64 15.67
CA LEU A 85 -4.80 -3.66 15.93
C LEU A 85 -4.07 -3.93 17.23
N HIS A 86 -4.79 -4.25 18.30
CA HIS A 86 -4.23 -4.58 19.62
C HIS A 86 -3.35 -5.84 19.63
N SER A 87 -3.36 -6.63 18.55
CA SER A 87 -2.50 -7.81 18.39
C SER A 87 -1.23 -7.53 17.59
N LEU A 88 -1.08 -6.32 17.04
CA LEU A 88 0.14 -5.88 16.40
C LEU A 88 1.19 -5.50 17.46
N PRO A 89 2.48 -5.51 17.10
CA PRO A 89 3.51 -4.88 17.93
C PRO A 89 3.16 -3.41 18.21
N GLU A 90 3.47 -2.95 19.42
CA GLU A 90 3.18 -1.58 19.86
C GLU A 90 3.75 -0.51 18.93
N GLU A 91 4.91 -0.79 18.33
CA GLU A 91 5.57 0.04 17.32
C GLU A 91 4.69 0.34 16.09
N LEU A 92 3.69 -0.50 15.82
CA LEU A 92 2.75 -0.32 14.70
C LEU A 92 1.46 0.40 15.11
N HIS A 93 1.20 0.59 16.40
CA HIS A 93 -0.07 1.17 16.86
C HIS A 93 -0.22 2.61 16.38
N GLU A 94 0.79 3.46 16.64
CA GLU A 94 0.76 4.88 16.28
C GLU A 94 0.56 5.07 14.77
N ILE A 95 1.24 4.27 13.95
CA ILE A 95 1.14 4.40 12.50
C ILE A 95 -0.20 3.90 11.95
N CYS A 96 -0.77 2.87 12.58
CA CYS A 96 -2.10 2.39 12.24
C CYS A 96 -3.19 3.39 12.64
N GLU A 97 -3.06 4.01 13.81
CA GLU A 97 -3.97 5.07 14.27
C GLU A 97 -3.93 6.29 13.35
N ALA A 98 -2.74 6.74 12.96
CA ALA A 98 -2.58 7.80 11.97
C ALA A 98 -3.25 7.43 10.63
N ALA A 99 -3.08 6.19 10.17
CA ALA A 99 -3.71 5.69 8.96
C ALA A 99 -5.24 5.64 9.04
N MET A 100 -5.80 5.24 10.19
CA MET A 100 -7.23 5.30 10.44
C MET A 100 -7.76 6.74 10.50
N ALA A 101 -6.95 7.68 10.96
CA ALA A 101 -7.24 9.12 10.92
C ALA A 101 -7.08 9.74 9.51
N GLY A 102 -6.72 8.94 8.49
CA GLY A 102 -6.59 9.37 7.10
C GLY A 102 -5.20 9.91 6.72
N GLN A 103 -4.20 9.77 7.59
CA GLN A 103 -2.83 10.14 7.29
C GLN A 103 -2.07 8.96 6.67
N THR A 104 -1.17 9.20 5.71
CA THR A 104 -0.33 8.10 5.20
C THR A 104 0.83 7.85 6.16
N GLY A 105 0.86 6.66 6.75
CA GLY A 105 1.97 6.19 7.55
C GLY A 105 3.01 5.45 6.71
N VAL A 106 4.30 5.74 6.89
CA VAL A 106 5.39 5.04 6.21
C VAL A 106 6.39 4.52 7.23
N MET A 107 6.61 3.21 7.24
CA MET A 107 7.74 2.59 7.93
C MET A 107 8.76 2.13 6.92
N HIS A 108 10.05 2.23 7.26
CA HIS A 108 11.12 1.72 6.41
C HIS A 108 11.93 0.65 7.15
N TYR A 109 12.43 -0.34 6.40
CA TYR A 109 13.38 -1.33 6.89
C TYR A 109 14.55 -1.41 5.93
N GLN A 110 15.74 -1.58 6.50
CA GLN A 110 16.93 -1.84 5.71
C GLN A 110 16.81 -3.28 5.21
N VAL A 111 16.69 -3.46 3.90
CA VAL A 111 16.74 -4.80 3.31
C VAL A 111 18.20 -5.22 3.30
N GLY A 112 18.64 -5.86 4.39
CA GLY A 112 19.95 -6.47 4.44
C GLY A 112 20.10 -7.45 3.28
N ARG A 113 21.27 -7.46 2.61
CA ARG A 113 21.63 -8.42 1.54
C ARG A 113 21.64 -9.90 1.99
N HIS A 114 21.04 -10.24 3.13
CA HIS A 114 21.12 -11.56 3.74
C HIS A 114 19.83 -11.96 4.49
N LEU A 115 18.67 -11.77 3.87
CA LEU A 115 17.49 -12.56 4.22
C LEU A 115 17.23 -13.56 3.10
N SER A 116 17.94 -14.69 3.15
CA SER A 116 17.51 -15.92 2.51
C SER A 116 16.22 -16.37 3.20
N LEU A 117 15.08 -15.82 2.78
CA LEU A 117 13.77 -16.38 3.10
C LEU A 117 13.66 -17.74 2.39
N GLN A 118 14.20 -18.78 3.02
CA GLN A 118 13.86 -20.16 2.68
C GLN A 118 12.39 -20.38 3.06
N PHE A 119 11.49 -20.06 2.14
CA PHE A 119 10.17 -20.67 2.15
C PHE A 119 10.35 -22.11 1.68
N SER A 120 10.68 -22.99 2.61
CA SER A 120 10.53 -24.44 2.36
C SER A 120 9.04 -24.70 2.18
N PRO A 121 8.60 -25.27 1.04
CA PRO A 121 7.23 -25.78 0.96
C PRO A 121 7.06 -26.93 1.97
N PRO A 122 5.88 -27.09 2.60
CA PRO A 122 5.64 -28.23 3.48
C PRO A 122 5.76 -29.54 2.69
N ILE A 123 6.43 -30.53 3.30
CA ILE A 123 6.56 -31.92 2.82
C ILE A 123 5.20 -32.62 2.91
#